data_AF-A0A968ZT62-F1
#
_entry.id   AF-A0A968ZT62-F1
#
_cell.length_a   1.000
_cell.length_b   1.000
_cell.length_c   1.000
_cell.angle_alpha   90.00
_cell.angle_beta   90.00
_cell.angle_gamma   90.00
#
_symmetry.space_group_name_H-M   'P 1'
#
loop_
_entity.id
_entity.type
_entity.pdbx_description
1 polymer ?
#
loop_
_entity_poly.entity_id
_entity_poly.type
_entity_poly.pdbx_seq_one_letter_code
_entity_poly.pdbx_strand_id
1 'polypeptide(L)'
;MHSYTRSLRSQLADTSVRVVELLPPVVDTELAADLLDPSFPRISPEKLVAALLKGLKNNTDEIAPGQSAQLKLMSRLAPGFLFQQMNKNAKR
;
A
#
# COMPACT_ATOMS: atom_id res chain seq x y z
N MET A 1 -9.18 2.95 -3.95
CA MET A 1 -9.09 3.01 -2.47
C MET A 1 -8.25 4.19 -1.99
N HIS A 2 -7.04 4.41 -2.51
CA HIS A 2 -6.19 5.55 -2.12
C HIS A 2 -6.81 6.95 -2.29
N SER A 3 -7.59 7.21 -3.35
CA SER A 3 -8.30 8.49 -3.49
C SER A 3 -9.37 8.69 -2.41
N TYR A 4 -10.03 7.60 -1.98
CA TYR A 4 -11.07 7.63 -0.97
C TYR A 4 -10.49 7.98 0.41
N THR A 5 -9.41 7.32 0.84
CA THR A 5 -8.75 7.60 2.13
C THR A 5 -8.21 9.03 2.19
N ARG A 6 -7.66 9.55 1.09
CA ARG A 6 -7.21 10.95 1.00
C ARG A 6 -8.36 11.94 1.12
N SER A 7 -9.46 11.72 0.39
CA SER A 7 -10.65 12.58 0.48
C SER A 7 -11.27 12.54 1.88
N LEU A 8 -11.41 11.34 2.46
CA LEU A 8 -11.97 11.16 3.80
C LEU A 8 -11.13 11.87 4.86
N ARG A 9 -9.80 11.79 4.77
CA ARG A 9 -8.88 12.53 5.67
C ARG A 9 -9.10 14.04 5.57
N SER A 10 -9.30 14.57 4.36
CA SER A 10 -9.58 16.00 4.17
C SER A 10 -10.96 16.39 4.73
N GLN A 11 -11.97 15.54 4.59
CA GLN A 11 -13.32 15.80 5.10
C GLN A 11 -13.39 15.78 6.63
N LEU A 12 -12.54 15.00 7.27
CA LEU A 12 -12.50 14.84 8.73
C LEU A 12 -11.43 15.69 9.42
N ALA A 13 -10.78 16.60 8.70
CA ALA A 13 -9.65 17.39 9.20
C ALA A 13 -9.98 18.22 10.47
N ASP A 14 -11.23 18.67 10.60
CA ASP A 14 -11.71 19.46 11.74
C ASP A 14 -12.36 18.62 12.85
N THR A 15 -12.12 17.30 12.83
CA THR A 15 -12.65 16.36 13.83
C THR A 15 -11.53 15.70 14.63
N SER A 16 -11.87 14.93 15.67
CA SER A 16 -10.91 14.10 16.39
C SER A 16 -10.53 12.80 15.68
N VAL A 17 -11.09 12.52 14.50
CA VAL A 17 -10.90 11.26 13.78
C VAL A 17 -9.67 11.33 12.87
N ARG A 18 -8.68 10.45 13.11
CA ARG A 18 -7.50 10.31 12.26
C ARG A 18 -7.67 9.18 11.24
N VAL A 19 -7.43 9.48 9.97
CA VAL A 19 -7.51 8.50 8.87
C VAL A 19 -6.12 8.03 8.45
N VAL A 20 -5.82 6.76 8.72
CA VAL A 20 -4.56 6.11 8.35
C VAL A 20 -4.83 5.02 7.31
N GLU A 21 -4.02 4.99 6.25
CA GLU A 21 -4.08 3.98 5.19
C GLU A 21 -2.88 3.04 5.28
N LEU A 22 -3.14 1.73 5.35
CA LEU A 22 -2.13 0.68 5.21
C LEU A 22 -2.18 0.14 3.79
N LEU A 23 -1.03 0.16 3.11
CA LEU A 23 -0.85 -0.27 1.72
C LEU A 23 0.06 -1.51 1.69
N PRO A 24 -0.44 -2.69 2.11
CA PRO A 24 0.38 -3.89 2.15
C PRO A 24 0.73 -4.37 0.74
N PRO A 25 1.92 -4.94 0.52
CA PRO A 25 2.16 -5.81 -0.63
C PRO A 25 1.46 -7.17 -0.39
N VAL A 26 1.73 -8.18 -1.22
CA VAL A 26 1.25 -9.54 -0.95
C VAL A 26 1.75 -10.01 0.42
N VAL A 27 0.83 -10.46 1.26
CA VAL A 27 1.12 -10.98 2.61
C VAL A 27 1.13 -12.50 2.56
N ASP A 28 2.07 -13.11 3.28
CA ASP A 28 2.19 -14.56 3.37
C ASP A 28 1.15 -15.13 4.34
N THR A 29 -0.06 -15.35 3.83
CA THR A 29 -1.19 -15.96 4.55
C THR A 29 -1.67 -17.20 3.81
N GLU A 30 -2.39 -18.09 4.50
CA GLU A 30 -2.99 -19.29 3.88
C GLU A 30 -3.87 -18.92 2.67
N LEU A 31 -4.67 -17.86 2.80
CA LEU A 31 -5.48 -17.34 1.69
C LEU A 31 -4.64 -16.95 0.46
N ALA A 32 -3.46 -16.35 0.66
CA ALA A 32 -2.57 -15.98 -0.43
C ALA A 32 -1.85 -17.19 -1.03
N ALA A 33 -1.58 -18.23 -0.24
CA ALA A 33 -0.96 -19.46 -0.71
C ALA A 33 -1.85 -20.20 -1.73
N ASP A 34 -3.17 -20.17 -1.53
CA ASP A 34 -4.13 -20.83 -2.41
C ASP A 34 -4.47 -20.04 -3.67
N LEU A 35 -4.29 -18.71 -3.64
CA LEU A 35 -4.75 -17.80 -4.71
C LEU A 35 -3.63 -17.24 -5.59
N LEU A 36 -2.37 -17.27 -5.13
CA LEU A 36 -1.27 -16.58 -5.79
C LEU A 36 -0.06 -17.49 -6.00
N ASP A 37 0.65 -17.27 -7.10
CA ASP A 37 1.89 -17.96 -7.42
C ASP A 37 2.91 -17.81 -6.25
N PRO A 38 3.53 -18.90 -5.79
CA PRO A 38 4.53 -18.87 -4.71
C PRO A 38 5.79 -18.05 -5.03
N SER A 39 6.05 -17.77 -6.31
CA SER A 39 7.17 -16.91 -6.74
C SER A 39 6.95 -15.42 -6.50
N PHE A 40 5.71 -14.97 -6.23
CA PHE A 40 5.46 -13.56 -5.89
C PHE A 40 6.15 -13.20 -4.57
N PRO A 41 6.92 -12.10 -4.49
CA PRO A 41 7.54 -11.71 -3.24
C PRO A 41 6.48 -11.35 -2.19
N ARG A 42 6.57 -12.00 -1.02
CA ARG A 42 5.60 -11.83 0.09
C ARG A 42 6.27 -11.21 1.31
N ILE A 43 5.48 -10.46 2.07
CA ILE A 43 5.85 -10.00 3.41
C ILE A 43 5.20 -10.89 4.46
N SER A 44 5.91 -11.23 5.54
CA SER A 44 5.29 -11.97 6.64
C SER A 44 4.26 -11.10 7.38
N PRO A 45 3.21 -11.69 7.98
CA PRO A 45 2.23 -10.96 8.79
C PRO A 45 2.90 -10.15 9.91
N GLU A 46 3.92 -10.69 10.57
CA GLU A 46 4.63 -10.03 11.67
C GLU A 46 5.34 -8.77 11.19
N LYS A 47 5.98 -8.83 10.01
CA LYS A 47 6.64 -7.66 9.41
C LYS A 47 5.63 -6.59 9.00
N LEU A 48 4.47 -6.99 8.49
CA LEU A 48 3.39 -6.05 8.18
C LEU A 48 2.88 -5.34 9.45
N VAL A 49 2.61 -6.10 10.52
CA VAL A 49 2.15 -5.57 11.80
C VAL A 49 3.20 -4.66 12.43
N ALA A 50 4.48 -5.04 12.40
CA ALA A 50 5.57 -4.20 12.90
C ALA A 50 5.65 -2.87 12.14
N ALA A 51 5.47 -2.88 10.81
CA ALA A 51 5.44 -1.67 10.00
C ALA A 51 4.22 -0.79 10.31
N LEU A 52 3.04 -1.39 10.51
CA LEU A 52 1.82 -0.70 10.93
C LEU A 52 2.04 0.01 12.27
N LEU A 53 2.49 -0.72 13.30
CA LEU A 53 2.73 -0.15 14.63
C LEU A 53 3.76 0.97 14.61
N LYS A 54 4.84 0.81 13.82
CA LYS A 54 5.84 1.87 13.63
C LYS A 54 5.24 3.11 12.97
N GLY A 55 4.43 2.94 11.92
CA GLY A 55 3.79 4.06 11.24
C GLY A 55 2.78 4.80 12.12
N LEU A 56 2.01 4.07 12.92
CA LEU A 56 1.09 4.66 13.90
C LEU A 56 1.84 5.50 14.93
N LYS A 57 2.92 4.97 15.52
CA LYS A 57 3.78 5.69 16.48
C LYS A 57 4.42 6.96 15.89
N ASN A 58 4.74 6.94 14.59
CA ASN A 58 5.41 8.04 13.91
C ASN A 58 4.46 9.07 13.29
N ASN A 59 3.15 8.96 13.54
CA ASN A 59 2.14 9.82 12.90
C ASN A 59 2.19 9.77 11.36
N THR A 60 2.50 8.61 10.79
CA THR A 60 2.45 8.38 9.33
C THR A 60 1.03 8.06 8.90
N ASP A 61 0.44 8.86 8.00
CA ASP A 61 -0.94 8.67 7.54
C ASP A 61 -1.09 7.63 6.41
N GLU A 62 0.01 7.30 5.75
CA GLU A 62 0.05 6.32 4.66
C GLU A 62 1.26 5.40 4.82
N ILE A 63 0.99 4.19 5.29
CA ILE A 63 2.00 3.19 5.66
C ILE A 63 2.09 2.17 4.54
N ALA A 64 3.20 2.19 3.78
CA ALA A 64 3.42 1.30 2.65
C ALA A 64 4.69 0.47 2.86
N PRO A 65 4.62 -0.73 3.47
CA PRO A 65 5.81 -1.56 3.66
C PRO A 65 6.23 -2.27 2.37
N GLY A 66 7.53 -2.59 2.27
CA GLY A 66 8.08 -3.39 1.17
C GLY A 66 7.91 -2.72 -0.21
N GLN A 67 7.55 -3.52 -1.23
CA GLN A 67 7.42 -3.06 -2.62
C GLN A 67 6.40 -1.94 -2.80
N SER A 68 5.39 -1.85 -1.93
CA SER A 68 4.38 -0.80 -1.96
C SER A 68 4.98 0.60 -1.76
N ALA A 69 6.03 0.74 -0.93
CA ALA A 69 6.76 2.02 -0.80
C ALA A 69 7.41 2.44 -2.12
N GLN A 70 8.02 1.49 -2.83
CA GLN A 70 8.73 1.77 -4.06
C GLN A 70 7.77 2.16 -5.18
N LEU A 71 6.63 1.46 -5.30
CA LEU A 71 5.56 1.84 -6.22
C LEU A 71 4.98 3.21 -5.89
N LYS A 72 4.78 3.52 -4.60
CA LYS A 72 4.32 4.83 -4.15
C LYS A 72 5.31 5.95 -4.48
N LEU A 73 6.62 5.70 -4.37
CA LEU A 73 7.63 6.67 -4.76
C LEU A 73 7.65 6.86 -6.28
N MET A 74 7.59 5.78 -7.05
CA MET A 74 7.57 5.81 -8.51
C MET A 74 6.32 6.49 -9.07
N SER A 75 5.16 6.32 -8.44
CA SER A 75 3.94 7.03 -8.84
C SER A 75 4.05 8.55 -8.67
N ARG A 76 4.96 9.02 -7.80
CA ARG A 76 5.26 10.45 -7.62
C ARG A 76 6.35 10.95 -8.56
N LEU A 77 7.41 10.17 -8.76
CA LEU A 77 8.60 10.61 -9.51
C LEU A 77 8.49 10.37 -11.02
N ALA A 78 7.81 9.30 -11.44
CA ALA A 78 7.70 8.90 -12.84
C ALA A 78 6.31 8.32 -13.18
N PRO A 79 5.22 9.08 -12.98
CA PRO A 79 3.85 8.58 -13.18
C PRO A 79 3.59 8.08 -14.60
N GLY A 80 4.14 8.74 -15.63
CA GLY A 80 3.98 8.34 -17.02
C GLY A 80 4.59 6.97 -17.34
N PHE A 81 5.78 6.69 -16.78
CA PHE A 81 6.42 5.38 -16.92
C PHE A 81 5.60 4.28 -16.25
N LEU A 82 5.16 4.51 -15.00
CA LEU A 82 4.36 3.55 -14.26
C LEU A 82 3.03 3.25 -14.98
N PHE A 83 2.38 4.29 -15.50
CA PHE A 83 1.14 4.15 -16.27
C PHE A 83 1.34 3.31 -17.54
N GLN A 84 2.41 3.56 -18.30
CA GLN A 84 2.74 2.74 -19.46
C GLN A 84 3.02 1.28 -19.07
N GLN A 85 3.75 1.05 -17.98
CA GLN A 85 4.04 -0.30 -17.51
C GLN A 85 2.79 -1.07 -17.08
N MET A 86 1.85 -0.41 -16.39
CA MET A 86 0.56 -1.01 -16.04
C MET A 86 -0.25 -1.38 -17.28
N ASN A 87 -0.27 -0.50 -18.30
CA ASN A 87 -1.04 -0.72 -19.52
C ASN A 87 -0.44 -1.76 -20.47
N LYS A 88 0.88 -2.03 -20.38
CA LYS A 88 1.50 -3.13 -21.13
C LYS A 88 0.97 -4.50 -20.73
N ASN A 89 0.66 -4.68 -19.45
CA ASN A 89 0.14 -5.94 -18.92
C ASN A 89 -1.37 -6.12 -19.14
N ALA A 90 -2.09 -5.05 -19.51
CA ALA A 90 -3.53 -5.07 -19.78
C ALA A 90 -3.88 -5.52 -21.22
N LYS A 91 -2.89 -5.59 -22.14
CA LYS A 91 -3.09 -6.05 -23.53
C LYS A 91 -2.95 -7.57 -23.69
N ARG A 92 -3.49 -8.36 -22.76
CA ARG A 92 -3.62 -9.82 -22.92
C ARG A 92 -5.06 -10.16 -23.30
#